data_AF-A0A9X2NVB7-F1
#
_entry.id   AF-A0A9X2NVB7-F1
#
_cell.length_a   1.000
_cell.length_b   1.000
_cell.length_c   1.000
_cell.angle_alpha   90.00
_cell.angle_beta   90.00
_cell.angle_gamma   90.00
#
_symmetry.space_group_name_H-M   'P 1'
#
loop_
_entity.id
_entity.type
_entity.pdbx_description
1 polymer ?
#
loop_
_entity_poly.entity_id
_entity_poly.type
_entity_poly.pdbx_seq_one_letter_code
_entity_poly.pdbx_strand_id
1 'polypeptide(L)'
;MTKYHYCLLLMGGLLLGGCQSVEQLSIDYMLPAEVSFPATLKRVAVVNNMPDIPDNKLIVSEEEQKKSKNELARLTNYYNGDAVITTEALAESLANENYFKEVVICDSALRSKDINPRESTLSRNEVLELTQNLDVDFLIALENIQIRSSRKTSYMPGWGVFLGTVDVKVYPTVRIYLPNRKGPMVTVNSNDSIFWEETGNSEMSARSRLISEEDMVKQASEFAGTVPVKHLLPYWKTANRYLFSGGSVNMRDAAIYAKEENWGKAVELWQQTYETKKGKQKMYAAYNAALGYEMQDSIDTALEWALKAQTLAREKSKTVPQNTSEIHDGAISYYIFISMYVDELKNRKEGMARLNMQMNRFDDDF
;
A
#
# COMPACT_ATOMS: atom_id res chain seq x y z
N MET A 1 41.08 -3.48 48.60
CA MET A 1 41.17 -3.11 47.17
C MET A 1 40.13 -3.82 46.27
N THR A 2 39.26 -4.68 46.79
CA THR A 2 38.28 -5.46 46.00
C THR A 2 36.97 -4.74 45.66
N LYS A 3 36.62 -3.62 46.32
CA LYS A 3 35.38 -2.87 46.04
C LYS A 3 35.43 -1.99 44.79
N TYR A 4 36.62 -1.57 44.34
CA TYR A 4 36.76 -0.73 43.15
C TYR A 4 36.76 -1.53 41.83
N HIS A 5 37.07 -2.82 41.89
CA HIS A 5 37.03 -3.70 40.71
C HIS A 5 35.60 -3.97 40.23
N TYR A 6 34.62 -4.06 41.13
CA TYR A 6 33.22 -4.25 40.76
C TYR A 6 32.61 -3.00 40.09
N CYS A 7 32.96 -1.79 40.54
CA CYS A 7 32.52 -0.56 39.88
C CYS A 7 33.15 -0.39 38.49
N LEU A 8 34.42 -0.78 38.29
CA LEU A 8 35.08 -0.77 36.99
C LEU A 8 34.51 -1.83 36.03
N LEU A 9 34.11 -3.01 36.53
CA LEU A 9 33.42 -4.04 35.75
C LEU A 9 31.98 -3.62 35.38
N LEU A 10 31.25 -2.94 36.27
CA LEU A 10 29.91 -2.40 35.98
C LEU A 10 29.96 -1.20 35.02
N MET A 11 30.98 -0.34 35.10
CA MET A 11 31.19 0.73 34.11
C MET A 11 31.68 0.19 32.76
N GLY A 12 32.47 -0.89 32.77
CA GLY A 12 32.90 -1.60 31.56
C GLY A 12 31.75 -2.32 30.83
N GLY A 13 30.74 -2.79 31.58
CA GLY A 13 29.53 -3.42 31.01
C GLY A 13 28.59 -2.45 30.29
N LEU A 14 28.59 -1.16 30.66
CA LEU A 14 27.75 -0.12 30.04
C LEU A 14 28.33 0.47 28.75
N LEU A 15 29.61 0.23 28.45
CA LEU A 15 30.26 0.66 27.21
C LEU A 15 30.16 -0.36 26.06
N LEU A 16 29.51 -1.51 26.31
CA LEU A 16 29.22 -2.53 25.30
C LEU A 16 27.78 -2.44 24.76
N GLY A 17 27.14 -1.28 24.90
CA GLY A 17 26.00 -0.92 24.06
C GLY A 17 26.49 -0.78 22.61
N GLY A 18 26.54 -1.90 21.90
CA GLY A 18 26.99 -1.94 20.51
C GLY A 18 26.24 -0.91 19.68
N CYS A 19 26.97 -0.05 18.96
CA CYS A 19 26.38 0.77 17.91
C CYS A 19 25.54 -0.16 17.02
N GLN A 20 24.22 0.06 16.97
CA GLN A 20 23.37 -0.63 16.01
C GLN A 20 23.98 -0.39 14.62
N SER A 21 24.46 -1.46 14.00
CA SER A 21 25.17 -1.38 12.72
C SER A 21 24.25 -1.26 11.51
N VAL A 22 22.95 -1.48 11.74
CA VAL A 22 21.86 -1.41 10.78
C VAL A 22 20.68 -0.72 11.47
N GLU A 23 20.14 0.30 10.82
CA GLU A 23 18.92 0.98 11.21
C GLU A 23 17.85 0.73 10.12
N GLN A 24 16.58 0.86 10.46
CA GLN A 24 15.48 0.81 9.50
C GLN A 24 14.87 2.20 9.38
N LEU A 25 14.72 2.69 8.15
CA LEU A 25 14.14 3.96 7.79
C LEU A 25 12.81 3.71 7.08
N SER A 26 11.80 4.47 7.47
CA SER A 26 10.54 4.56 6.73
C SER A 26 10.65 5.72 5.75
N ILE A 27 10.41 5.47 4.47
CA ILE A 27 10.39 6.51 3.43
C ILE A 27 9.03 6.50 2.75
N ASP A 28 8.56 7.66 2.35
CA ASP A 28 7.34 7.81 1.57
C ASP A 28 7.69 8.27 0.15
N TYR A 29 7.08 7.63 -0.84
CA TYR A 29 7.19 8.06 -2.24
C TYR A 29 5.87 7.87 -2.95
N MET A 30 5.62 8.70 -3.97
CA MET A 30 4.44 8.54 -4.80
C MET A 30 4.62 7.50 -5.90
N LEU A 31 3.52 6.80 -6.19
CA LEU A 31 3.36 5.93 -7.34
C LEU A 31 2.25 6.46 -8.26
N PRO A 32 2.35 6.23 -9.58
CA PRO A 32 1.33 6.66 -10.51
C PRO A 32 0.04 5.86 -10.34
N ALA A 33 -1.09 6.49 -10.67
CA ALA A 33 -2.36 5.79 -10.85
C ALA A 33 -2.43 5.00 -12.16
N GLU A 34 -3.39 4.10 -12.26
CA GLU A 34 -3.72 3.41 -13.52
C GLU A 34 -4.40 4.36 -14.52
N VAL A 35 -5.24 5.27 -14.01
CA VAL A 35 -5.95 6.26 -14.81
C VAL A 35 -5.15 7.57 -14.90
N SER A 36 -5.15 8.19 -16.07
CA SER A 36 -4.59 9.52 -16.27
C SER A 36 -5.68 10.48 -16.74
N PHE A 37 -5.76 11.64 -16.10
CA PHE A 37 -6.72 12.69 -16.41
C PHE A 37 -6.01 13.86 -17.09
N PRO A 38 -6.50 14.38 -18.22
CA PRO A 38 -5.98 15.62 -18.80
C PRO A 38 -6.08 16.78 -17.81
N ALA A 39 -5.12 17.71 -17.85
CA ALA A 39 -5.09 18.89 -16.97
C ALA A 39 -6.34 19.79 -17.08
N THR A 40 -7.10 19.68 -18.18
CA THR A 40 -8.37 20.38 -18.38
C THR A 40 -9.52 19.83 -17.54
N LEU A 41 -9.42 18.60 -17.01
CA LEU A 41 -10.45 18.00 -16.14
C LEU A 41 -10.16 18.32 -14.68
N LYS A 42 -10.66 19.46 -14.20
CA LYS A 42 -10.35 19.99 -12.86
C LYS A 42 -11.47 19.76 -11.85
N ARG A 43 -12.73 19.70 -12.29
CA ARG A 43 -13.91 19.53 -11.43
C ARG A 43 -14.60 18.21 -11.76
N VAL A 44 -14.86 17.40 -10.74
CA VAL A 44 -15.46 16.08 -10.90
C VAL A 44 -16.70 15.97 -10.03
N ALA A 45 -17.74 15.29 -10.52
CA ALA A 45 -18.81 14.82 -9.66
C ALA A 45 -18.75 13.31 -9.45
N VAL A 46 -18.97 12.88 -8.21
CA VAL A 46 -19.16 11.48 -7.83
C VAL A 46 -20.65 11.20 -7.73
N VAL A 47 -21.12 10.18 -8.44
CA VAL A 47 -22.56 9.89 -8.57
C VAL A 47 -22.87 8.44 -8.23
N ASN A 48 -24.02 8.21 -7.58
CA ASN A 48 -24.53 6.87 -7.33
C ASN A 48 -25.36 6.37 -8.52
N ASN A 49 -24.82 5.41 -9.27
CA ASN A 49 -25.50 4.76 -10.39
C ASN A 49 -25.90 3.30 -10.09
N MET A 50 -25.93 2.92 -8.81
CA MET A 50 -26.38 1.59 -8.40
C MET A 50 -27.91 1.56 -8.28
N PRO A 51 -28.60 0.55 -8.81
CA PRO A 51 -30.04 0.39 -8.60
C PRO A 51 -30.32 -0.15 -7.17
N ASP A 52 -31.53 0.05 -6.67
CA ASP A 52 -31.95 -0.43 -5.34
C ASP A 52 -31.83 -1.95 -5.19
N ILE A 53 -32.07 -2.68 -6.28
CA ILE A 53 -31.82 -4.12 -6.39
C ILE A 53 -30.73 -4.31 -7.44
N PRO A 54 -29.51 -4.67 -7.04
CA PRO A 54 -28.41 -4.87 -7.98
C PRO A 54 -28.69 -5.98 -8.99
N ASP A 55 -28.55 -5.66 -10.28
CA ASP A 55 -28.76 -6.58 -11.41
C ASP A 55 -27.64 -7.64 -11.57
N ASN A 56 -26.79 -7.81 -10.56
CA ASN A 56 -25.54 -8.57 -10.64
C ASN A 56 -25.70 -10.01 -10.09
N LYS A 57 -24.91 -10.93 -10.63
CA LYS A 57 -24.67 -12.20 -9.92
C LYS A 57 -23.61 -11.93 -8.85
N LEU A 58 -23.88 -12.37 -7.62
CA LEU A 58 -22.90 -12.32 -6.55
C LEU A 58 -21.63 -13.06 -6.99
N ILE A 59 -20.45 -12.48 -6.73
CA ILE A 59 -19.15 -13.10 -6.96
C ILE A 59 -19.04 -14.27 -6.01
N VAL A 60 -19.51 -15.45 -6.42
CA VAL A 60 -19.31 -16.69 -5.68
C VAL A 60 -17.91 -17.19 -6.03
N SER A 61 -16.98 -17.12 -5.08
CA SER A 61 -15.70 -17.81 -5.26
C SER A 61 -15.92 -19.30 -4.99
N GLU A 62 -15.62 -20.14 -5.97
CA GLU A 62 -15.66 -21.61 -5.85
C GLU A 62 -14.47 -22.18 -5.05
N GLU A 63 -13.57 -21.33 -4.55
CA GLU A 63 -12.41 -21.75 -3.78
C GLU A 63 -12.80 -22.20 -2.36
N GLU A 64 -13.16 -23.48 -2.23
CA GLU A 64 -13.18 -24.18 -0.96
C GLU A 64 -11.76 -24.26 -0.38
N GLN A 65 -11.35 -23.22 0.33
CA GLN A 65 -10.11 -23.24 1.10
C GLN A 65 -10.24 -24.31 2.20
N LYS A 66 -9.33 -25.30 2.21
CA LYS A 66 -9.25 -26.31 3.27
C LYS A 66 -9.18 -25.64 4.65
N LYS A 67 -9.98 -26.14 5.59
CA LYS A 67 -9.95 -25.68 6.98
C LYS A 67 -8.55 -25.90 7.57
N SER A 68 -8.05 -24.93 8.32
CA SER A 68 -6.79 -25.11 9.04
C SER A 68 -6.96 -26.13 10.19
N LYS A 69 -5.86 -26.73 10.66
CA LYS A 69 -5.91 -27.80 11.68
C LYS A 69 -6.67 -27.41 12.95
N ASN A 70 -6.64 -26.14 13.33
CA ASN A 70 -7.26 -25.64 14.55
C ASN A 70 -8.55 -24.83 14.29
N GLU A 71 -9.03 -24.81 13.05
CA GLU A 71 -10.25 -24.10 12.68
C GLU A 71 -11.48 -24.96 13.00
N LEU A 72 -12.35 -24.41 13.84
CA LEU A 72 -13.54 -25.09 14.34
C LEU A 72 -14.71 -24.88 13.37
N ALA A 73 -14.87 -23.64 12.89
CA ALA A 73 -15.98 -23.27 12.03
C ALA A 73 -15.61 -22.16 11.05
N ARG A 74 -16.31 -22.17 9.92
CA ARG A 74 -16.28 -21.10 8.92
C ARG A 74 -17.65 -20.93 8.30
N LEU A 75 -18.07 -19.69 8.14
CA LEU A 75 -19.26 -19.30 7.39
C LEU A 75 -18.89 -18.23 6.38
N THR A 76 -19.24 -18.43 5.11
CA THR A 76 -19.04 -17.43 4.05
C THR A 76 -20.39 -16.92 3.60
N ASN A 77 -20.58 -15.60 3.68
CA ASN A 77 -21.80 -14.92 3.25
C ASN A 77 -21.46 -13.84 2.21
N TYR A 78 -22.43 -13.52 1.37
CA TYR A 78 -22.32 -12.53 0.32
C TYR A 78 -23.41 -11.47 0.49
N TYR A 79 -23.04 -10.22 0.30
CA TYR A 79 -23.94 -9.07 0.47
C TYR A 79 -23.73 -8.08 -0.68
N ASN A 80 -24.75 -7.26 -0.92
CA ASN A 80 -24.56 -6.00 -1.61
C ASN A 80 -24.16 -4.94 -0.58
N GLY A 81 -23.23 -4.06 -0.93
CA GLY A 81 -22.88 -2.95 -0.07
C GLY A 81 -23.87 -1.80 -0.16
N ASP A 82 -23.75 -0.87 0.78
CA ASP A 82 -24.53 0.36 0.81
C ASP A 82 -23.96 1.36 -0.20
N ALA A 83 -24.73 1.64 -1.26
CA ALA A 83 -24.30 2.50 -2.34
C ALA A 83 -24.14 3.97 -1.91
N VAL A 84 -24.95 4.46 -0.97
CA VAL A 84 -24.88 5.84 -0.50
C VAL A 84 -23.58 6.03 0.28
N ILE A 85 -23.35 5.19 1.30
CA ILE A 85 -22.14 5.24 2.11
C ILE A 85 -20.89 5.09 1.25
N THR A 86 -20.91 4.17 0.27
CA THR A 86 -19.77 3.95 -0.63
C THR A 86 -19.51 5.16 -1.53
N THR A 87 -20.57 5.81 -2.04
CA THR A 87 -20.45 6.99 -2.92
C THR A 87 -19.92 8.19 -2.13
N GLU A 88 -20.40 8.39 -0.89
CA GLU A 88 -19.91 9.40 0.04
C GLU A 88 -18.43 9.21 0.36
N ALA A 89 -18.06 7.99 0.79
CA ALA A 89 -16.67 7.67 1.10
C ALA A 89 -15.74 7.81 -0.12
N LEU A 90 -16.22 7.48 -1.33
CA LEU A 90 -15.46 7.69 -2.57
C LEU A 90 -15.25 9.18 -2.86
N ALA A 91 -16.29 10.01 -2.72
CA ALA A 91 -16.20 11.45 -2.94
C ALA A 91 -15.25 12.11 -1.92
N GLU A 92 -15.39 11.77 -0.64
CA GLU A 92 -14.53 12.26 0.43
C GLU A 92 -13.07 11.84 0.19
N SER A 93 -12.83 10.57 -0.13
CA SER A 93 -11.48 10.07 -0.37
C SER A 93 -10.83 10.77 -1.57
N LEU A 94 -11.57 11.00 -2.66
CA LEU A 94 -11.05 11.75 -3.82
C LEU A 94 -10.75 13.22 -3.48
N ALA A 95 -11.57 13.85 -2.64
CA ALA A 95 -11.38 15.22 -2.21
C ALA A 95 -10.12 15.36 -1.32
N ASN A 96 -9.92 14.41 -0.40
CA ASN A 96 -8.79 14.39 0.53
C ASN A 96 -7.43 14.28 -0.17
N GLU A 97 -7.37 13.67 -1.36
CA GLU A 97 -6.15 13.62 -2.17
C GLU A 97 -5.79 14.96 -2.83
N ASN A 98 -6.67 15.96 -2.79
CA ASN A 98 -6.46 17.29 -3.39
C ASN A 98 -6.02 17.26 -4.87
N TYR A 99 -6.38 16.19 -5.60
CA TYR A 99 -5.94 15.99 -6.98
C TYR A 99 -6.83 16.72 -8.00
N PHE A 100 -8.10 16.94 -7.65
CA PHE A 100 -9.05 17.75 -8.40
C PHE A 100 -9.27 19.06 -7.67
N LYS A 101 -9.56 20.13 -8.42
CA LYS A 101 -9.87 21.45 -7.86
C LYS A 101 -11.16 21.41 -7.03
N GLU A 102 -12.11 20.59 -7.46
CA GLU A 102 -13.40 20.45 -6.81
C GLU A 102 -13.94 19.03 -7.03
N VAL A 103 -14.48 18.45 -5.95
CA VAL A 103 -15.17 17.16 -5.96
C VAL A 103 -16.59 17.42 -5.45
N VAL A 104 -17.57 17.28 -6.32
CA VAL A 104 -19.00 17.43 -6.01
C VAL A 104 -19.59 16.05 -5.76
N ILE A 105 -20.40 15.89 -4.73
CA ILE A 105 -21.17 14.66 -4.52
C ILE A 105 -22.61 14.85 -4.98
N CYS A 106 -23.15 13.86 -5.70
CA CYS A 106 -24.56 13.80 -6.04
C CYS A 106 -25.24 12.68 -5.23
N ASP A 107 -25.95 13.08 -4.18
CA ASP A 107 -26.65 12.17 -3.27
C ASP A 107 -27.87 11.49 -3.92
N SER A 108 -28.28 11.95 -5.10
CA SER A 108 -29.39 11.34 -5.83
C SER A 108 -28.97 10.00 -6.43
N ALA A 109 -29.57 8.92 -5.94
CA ALA A 109 -29.47 7.60 -6.57
C ALA A 109 -30.13 7.63 -7.95
N LEU A 110 -29.29 7.72 -9.00
CA LEU A 110 -29.73 7.97 -10.39
C LEU A 110 -30.64 6.86 -10.93
N ARG A 111 -30.52 5.66 -10.37
CA ARG A 111 -31.25 4.45 -10.78
C ARG A 111 -32.23 3.90 -9.73
N SER A 112 -32.47 4.63 -8.63
CA SER A 112 -33.44 4.23 -7.59
C SER A 112 -34.88 4.10 -8.10
N LYS A 113 -35.21 4.75 -9.23
CA LYS A 113 -36.56 4.73 -9.85
C LYS A 113 -36.63 3.94 -11.14
N ASP A 114 -35.62 3.14 -11.46
CA ASP A 114 -35.65 2.31 -12.66
C ASP A 114 -36.78 1.26 -12.53
N ILE A 115 -37.83 1.42 -13.34
CA ILE A 115 -38.96 0.46 -13.39
C ILE A 115 -38.65 -0.71 -14.32
N ASN A 116 -37.81 -0.48 -15.34
CA ASN A 116 -37.42 -1.47 -16.32
C ASN A 116 -35.91 -1.72 -16.25
N PRO A 117 -35.44 -2.98 -16.39
CA PRO A 117 -34.02 -3.26 -16.57
C PRO A 117 -33.50 -2.49 -17.79
N ARG A 118 -32.56 -1.57 -17.55
CA ARG A 118 -31.88 -0.81 -18.60
C ARG A 118 -30.38 -1.05 -18.50
N GLU A 119 -29.64 -0.63 -19.53
CA GLU A 119 -28.18 -0.71 -19.53
C GLU A 119 -27.63 -0.09 -18.24
N SER A 120 -26.71 -0.79 -17.57
CA SER A 120 -26.16 -0.31 -16.30
C SER A 120 -25.36 0.97 -16.45
N THR A 121 -24.94 1.33 -17.66
CA THR A 121 -24.18 2.56 -17.95
C THR A 121 -25.06 3.79 -18.05
N LEU A 122 -24.57 4.92 -17.56
CA LEU A 122 -25.15 6.22 -17.87
C LEU A 122 -25.11 6.49 -19.38
N SER A 123 -26.24 6.94 -19.93
CA SER A 123 -26.33 7.38 -21.31
C SER A 123 -25.63 8.71 -21.52
N ARG A 124 -25.30 9.03 -22.78
CA ARG A 124 -24.67 10.31 -23.12
C ARG A 124 -25.50 11.52 -22.66
N ASN A 125 -26.83 11.42 -22.75
CA ASN A 125 -27.71 12.51 -22.35
C ASN A 125 -27.71 12.70 -20.83
N GLU A 126 -27.76 11.61 -20.06
CA GLU A 126 -27.65 11.69 -18.59
C GLU A 126 -26.31 12.27 -18.16
N VAL A 127 -25.20 11.84 -18.78
CA VAL A 127 -23.87 12.41 -18.48
C VAL A 127 -23.82 13.90 -18.79
N LEU A 128 -24.36 14.31 -19.95
CA LEU A 128 -24.38 15.72 -20.35
C LEU A 128 -25.23 16.57 -19.39
N GLU A 129 -26.42 16.08 -19.04
CA GLU A 129 -27.32 16.77 -18.11
C GLU A 129 -26.71 16.89 -16.71
N LEU A 130 -26.14 15.81 -16.16
CA LEU A 130 -25.50 15.82 -14.84
C LEU A 130 -24.29 16.74 -14.80
N THR A 131 -23.42 16.69 -15.82
CA THR A 131 -22.23 17.57 -15.87
C THR A 131 -22.60 19.04 -16.00
N GLN A 132 -23.66 19.37 -16.76
CA GLN A 132 -24.18 20.73 -16.87
C GLN A 132 -24.85 21.21 -15.57
N ASN A 133 -25.69 20.37 -14.95
CA ASN A 133 -26.44 20.74 -13.74
C ASN A 133 -25.54 20.88 -12.52
N LEU A 134 -24.48 20.08 -12.42
CA LEU A 134 -23.52 20.11 -11.31
C LEU A 134 -22.33 21.05 -11.58
N ASP A 135 -22.25 21.65 -12.78
CA ASP A 135 -21.12 22.47 -13.26
C ASP A 135 -19.75 21.80 -13.04
N VAL A 136 -19.62 20.56 -13.53
CA VAL A 136 -18.38 19.77 -13.46
C VAL A 136 -17.90 19.34 -14.84
N ASP A 137 -16.62 18.98 -14.95
CA ASP A 137 -16.02 18.64 -16.24
C ASP A 137 -16.29 17.17 -16.63
N PHE A 138 -16.46 16.29 -15.64
CA PHE A 138 -16.69 14.85 -15.84
C PHE A 138 -17.30 14.17 -14.60
N LEU A 139 -17.70 12.91 -14.76
CA LEU A 139 -18.31 12.11 -13.69
C LEU A 139 -17.46 10.88 -13.34
N ILE A 140 -17.48 10.50 -12.07
CA ILE A 140 -17.10 9.18 -11.56
C ILE A 140 -18.34 8.55 -10.95
N ALA A 141 -18.86 7.49 -11.57
CA ALA A 141 -20.06 6.82 -11.10
C ALA A 141 -19.70 5.53 -10.33
N LEU A 142 -20.30 5.36 -9.15
CA LEU A 142 -20.36 4.06 -8.49
C LEU A 142 -21.42 3.21 -9.21
N GLU A 143 -20.97 2.11 -9.81
CA GLU A 143 -21.82 1.24 -10.62
C GLU A 143 -22.29 0.01 -9.83
N ASN A 144 -21.48 -0.43 -8.87
CA ASN A 144 -21.72 -1.65 -8.12
C ASN A 144 -20.85 -1.73 -6.86
N ILE A 145 -21.37 -2.35 -5.81
CA ILE A 145 -20.59 -2.81 -4.66
C ILE A 145 -21.07 -4.19 -4.20
N GLN A 146 -20.14 -5.16 -4.19
CA GLN A 146 -20.36 -6.47 -3.59
C GLN A 146 -19.41 -6.71 -2.42
N ILE A 147 -19.87 -7.48 -1.45
CA ILE A 147 -19.16 -7.80 -0.22
C ILE A 147 -19.16 -9.32 -0.04
N ARG A 148 -17.98 -9.90 0.17
CA ARG A 148 -17.82 -11.29 0.59
C ARG A 148 -17.26 -11.31 2.00
N SER A 149 -18.01 -11.84 2.95
CA SER A 149 -17.53 -12.05 4.32
C SER A 149 -17.18 -13.52 4.56
N SER A 150 -16.14 -13.75 5.34
CA SER A 150 -15.75 -15.07 5.86
C SER A 150 -15.55 -14.97 7.37
N ARG A 151 -16.53 -15.46 8.13
CA ARG A 151 -16.43 -15.57 9.59
C ARG A 151 -15.76 -16.89 9.96
N LYS A 152 -14.65 -16.85 10.69
CA LYS A 152 -13.92 -18.04 11.14
C LYS A 152 -13.84 -18.06 12.66
N THR A 153 -13.80 -19.27 13.22
CA THR A 153 -13.43 -19.45 14.63
C THR A 153 -12.39 -20.54 14.73
N SER A 154 -11.27 -20.24 15.39
CA SER A 154 -10.13 -21.15 15.55
C SER A 154 -9.71 -21.21 17.01
N TYR A 155 -9.17 -22.35 17.43
CA TYR A 155 -8.51 -22.46 18.72
C TYR A 155 -7.01 -22.13 18.57
N MET A 156 -6.44 -21.39 19.51
CA MET A 156 -5.03 -21.04 19.56
C MET A 156 -4.35 -21.77 20.73
N PRO A 157 -3.78 -22.98 20.50
CA PRO A 157 -3.28 -23.83 21.59
C PRO A 157 -2.18 -23.17 22.41
N GLY A 158 -1.29 -22.40 21.76
CA GLY A 158 -0.18 -21.74 22.44
C GLY A 158 -0.63 -20.69 23.45
N TRP A 159 -1.85 -20.16 23.30
CA TRP A 159 -2.37 -19.07 24.13
C TRP A 159 -3.58 -19.53 24.97
N GLY A 160 -4.11 -20.73 24.73
CA GLY A 160 -5.28 -21.27 25.45
C GLY A 160 -6.58 -20.53 25.20
N VAL A 161 -6.69 -19.79 24.07
CA VAL A 161 -7.84 -18.95 23.73
C VAL A 161 -8.45 -19.35 22.38
N PHE A 162 -9.68 -18.91 22.15
CA PHE A 162 -10.35 -18.96 20.86
C PHE A 162 -10.18 -17.62 20.15
N LEU A 163 -9.87 -17.66 18.86
CA LEU A 163 -9.80 -16.51 17.96
C LEU A 163 -11.00 -16.56 17.03
N GLY A 164 -11.84 -15.54 17.07
CA GLY A 164 -12.84 -15.24 16.06
C GLY A 164 -12.27 -14.25 15.06
N THR A 165 -12.51 -14.45 13.77
CA THR A 165 -12.20 -13.45 12.74
C THR A 165 -13.38 -13.26 11.81
N VAL A 166 -13.52 -12.04 11.28
CA VAL A 166 -14.42 -11.69 10.18
C VAL A 166 -13.55 -11.08 9.09
N ASP A 167 -13.22 -11.86 8.06
CA ASP A 167 -12.48 -11.38 6.90
C ASP A 167 -13.48 -10.92 5.84
N VAL A 168 -13.47 -9.65 5.46
CA VAL A 168 -14.37 -9.11 4.43
C VAL A 168 -13.57 -8.62 3.24
N LYS A 169 -13.96 -9.08 2.06
CA LYS A 169 -13.44 -8.61 0.77
C LYS A 169 -14.52 -7.84 0.03
N VAL A 170 -14.19 -6.61 -0.41
CA VAL A 170 -15.11 -5.72 -1.12
C VAL A 170 -14.75 -5.64 -2.59
N TYR A 171 -15.75 -5.43 -3.44
CA TYR A 171 -15.62 -5.39 -4.89
C TYR A 171 -16.40 -4.19 -5.48
N PRO A 172 -15.93 -2.95 -5.25
CA PRO A 172 -16.50 -1.77 -5.90
C PRO A 172 -16.17 -1.77 -7.41
N THR A 173 -17.15 -1.34 -8.20
CA THR A 173 -16.98 -1.04 -9.63
C THR A 173 -17.29 0.43 -9.84
N VAL A 174 -16.34 1.16 -10.41
CA VAL A 174 -16.54 2.57 -10.76
C VAL A 174 -16.28 2.82 -12.23
N ARG A 175 -17.00 3.76 -12.82
CA ARG A 175 -16.85 4.17 -14.22
C ARG A 175 -16.67 5.67 -14.34
N ILE A 176 -15.81 6.06 -15.27
CA ILE A 176 -15.51 7.46 -15.53
C ILE A 176 -16.21 7.87 -16.83
N TYR A 177 -16.98 8.94 -16.80
CA TYR A 177 -17.75 9.42 -17.96
C TYR A 177 -17.36 10.85 -18.36
N LEU A 178 -17.21 11.07 -19.66
CA LEU A 178 -16.98 12.38 -20.26
C LEU A 178 -18.22 12.81 -21.06
N PRO A 179 -18.65 14.08 -21.02
CA PRO A 179 -19.88 14.53 -21.70
C PRO A 179 -19.85 14.37 -23.23
N ASN A 180 -18.66 14.38 -23.82
CA ASN A 180 -18.46 14.28 -25.27
C ASN A 180 -18.19 12.85 -25.78
N ARG A 181 -18.39 11.83 -24.95
CA ARG A 181 -18.13 10.43 -25.30
C ARG A 181 -19.40 9.58 -25.24
N LYS A 182 -19.50 8.59 -26.12
CA LYS A 182 -20.52 7.54 -26.02
C LYS A 182 -19.99 6.44 -25.11
N GLY A 183 -20.55 6.32 -23.91
CA GLY A 183 -20.14 5.36 -22.90
C GLY A 183 -18.93 5.79 -22.05
N PRO A 184 -18.52 4.95 -21.09
CA PRO A 184 -17.46 5.30 -20.15
C PRO A 184 -16.08 5.40 -20.83
N MET A 185 -15.24 6.28 -20.30
CA MET A 185 -13.83 6.39 -20.65
C MET A 185 -13.04 5.17 -20.14
N VAL A 186 -13.28 4.81 -18.87
CA VAL A 186 -12.62 3.71 -18.15
C VAL A 186 -13.63 3.07 -17.21
N THR A 187 -13.51 1.75 -17.01
CA THR A 187 -14.13 1.01 -15.91
C THR A 187 -13.02 0.50 -15.00
N VAL A 188 -13.08 0.84 -13.72
CA VAL A 188 -12.15 0.33 -12.69
C VAL A 188 -12.90 -0.70 -11.86
N ASN A 189 -12.40 -1.94 -11.89
CA ASN A 189 -12.84 -3.01 -11.00
C ASN A 189 -11.73 -3.22 -9.98
N SER A 190 -11.96 -2.82 -8.74
CA SER A 190 -10.97 -2.93 -7.68
C SER A 190 -11.49 -3.81 -6.55
N ASN A 191 -10.59 -4.38 -5.76
CA ASN A 191 -10.95 -5.14 -4.58
C ASN A 191 -9.87 -5.01 -3.53
N ASP A 192 -10.30 -5.05 -2.28
CA ASP A 192 -9.43 -5.05 -1.12
C ASP A 192 -10.16 -5.71 0.05
N SER A 193 -9.47 -5.91 1.16
CA SER A 193 -10.02 -6.58 2.33
C SER A 193 -9.84 -5.77 3.60
N ILE A 194 -10.86 -5.83 4.45
CA ILE A 194 -10.85 -5.35 5.82
C ILE A 194 -11.18 -6.54 6.73
N PHE A 195 -10.62 -6.57 7.95
CA PHE A 195 -10.90 -7.65 8.88
C PHE A 195 -11.05 -7.16 10.31
N TRP A 196 -11.77 -7.95 11.10
CA TRP A 196 -11.92 -7.79 12.54
C TRP A 196 -11.57 -9.10 13.22
N GLU A 197 -10.93 -9.00 14.37
CA GLU A 197 -10.56 -10.16 15.17
C GLU A 197 -10.87 -9.94 16.64
N GLU A 198 -11.27 -11.02 17.31
CA GLU A 198 -11.58 -11.02 18.73
C GLU A 198 -11.10 -12.32 19.37
N THR A 199 -10.55 -12.22 20.58
CA THR A 199 -10.12 -13.38 21.34
C THR A 199 -11.07 -13.65 22.49
N GLY A 200 -11.21 -14.91 22.92
CA GLY A 200 -12.04 -15.27 24.07
C GLY A 200 -11.71 -16.61 24.71
N ASN A 201 -12.07 -16.76 25.99
CA ASN A 201 -11.84 -17.99 26.76
C ASN A 201 -12.79 -19.13 26.38
N SER A 202 -13.77 -18.87 25.51
CA SER A 202 -14.66 -19.87 24.91
C SER A 202 -15.01 -19.46 23.48
N GLU A 203 -15.40 -20.43 22.64
CA GLU A 203 -15.86 -20.18 21.27
C GLU A 203 -16.99 -19.14 21.22
N MET A 204 -17.96 -19.27 22.12
CA MET A 204 -19.11 -18.36 22.20
C MET A 204 -18.69 -16.93 22.59
N SER A 205 -17.75 -16.80 23.53
CA SER A 205 -17.23 -15.51 23.98
C SER A 205 -16.47 -14.78 22.88
N ALA A 206 -15.65 -15.50 22.10
CA ALA A 206 -14.96 -14.93 20.95
C ALA A 206 -15.96 -14.49 19.87
N ARG A 207 -17.00 -15.29 19.60
CA ARG A 207 -18.02 -14.95 18.59
C ARG A 207 -18.90 -13.77 18.97
N SER A 208 -19.31 -13.66 20.23
CA SER A 208 -20.25 -12.61 20.66
C SER A 208 -19.64 -11.21 20.68
N ARG A 209 -18.31 -11.10 20.67
CA ARG A 209 -17.59 -9.82 20.57
C ARG A 209 -17.29 -9.39 19.14
N LEU A 210 -17.37 -10.31 18.17
CA LEU A 210 -17.13 -9.97 16.78
C LEU A 210 -18.16 -8.96 16.29
N ILE A 211 -17.73 -8.14 15.32
CA ILE A 211 -18.57 -7.16 14.63
C ILE A 211 -19.91 -7.78 14.19
N SER A 212 -20.98 -7.03 14.40
CA SER A 212 -22.33 -7.41 13.96
C SER A 212 -22.39 -7.50 12.43
N GLU A 213 -23.44 -8.12 11.87
CA GLU A 213 -23.60 -8.14 10.42
C GLU A 213 -23.89 -6.75 9.84
N GLU A 214 -24.74 -5.97 10.52
CA GLU A 214 -25.10 -4.61 10.15
C GLU A 214 -23.88 -3.68 10.13
N ASP A 215 -23.10 -3.64 11.22
CA ASP A 215 -21.89 -2.81 11.30
C ASP A 215 -20.82 -3.26 10.30
N MET A 216 -20.73 -4.57 10.03
CA MET A 216 -19.81 -5.11 9.05
C MET A 216 -20.17 -4.63 7.64
N VAL A 217 -21.44 -4.69 7.22
CA VAL A 217 -21.85 -4.18 5.90
C VAL A 217 -21.58 -2.68 5.82
N LYS A 218 -21.90 -1.93 6.88
CA LYS A 218 -21.68 -0.48 6.95
C LYS A 218 -20.20 -0.11 6.77
N GLN A 219 -19.33 -0.62 7.64
CA GLN A 219 -17.89 -0.33 7.61
C GLN A 219 -17.22 -0.85 6.32
N ALA A 220 -17.65 -2.01 5.82
CA ALA A 220 -17.14 -2.51 4.54
C ALA A 220 -17.57 -1.65 3.36
N SER A 221 -18.77 -1.06 3.38
CA SER A 221 -19.25 -0.15 2.32
C SER A 221 -18.47 1.17 2.33
N GLU A 222 -18.23 1.73 3.52
CA GLU A 222 -17.37 2.91 3.70
C GLU A 222 -15.94 2.62 3.19
N PHE A 223 -15.34 1.51 3.63
CA PHE A 223 -14.02 1.08 3.17
C PHE A 223 -13.97 0.91 1.64
N ALA A 224 -15.00 0.34 1.04
CA ALA A 224 -15.07 0.13 -0.41
C ALA A 224 -15.04 1.44 -1.21
N GLY A 225 -15.47 2.58 -0.65
CA GLY A 225 -15.34 3.89 -1.29
C GLY A 225 -13.88 4.35 -1.45
N THR A 226 -13.00 3.92 -0.53
CA THR A 226 -11.57 4.26 -0.55
C THR A 226 -10.77 3.43 -1.57
N VAL A 227 -11.21 2.20 -1.83
CA VAL A 227 -10.45 1.20 -2.60
C VAL A 227 -10.15 1.63 -4.04
N PRO A 228 -11.07 2.23 -4.81
CA PRO A 228 -10.78 2.68 -6.18
C PRO A 228 -9.76 3.81 -6.27
N VAL A 229 -9.58 4.61 -5.21
CA VAL A 229 -8.82 5.88 -5.25
C VAL A 229 -7.38 5.67 -5.68
N LYS A 230 -6.69 4.64 -5.15
CA LYS A 230 -5.31 4.29 -5.54
C LYS A 230 -5.15 3.90 -7.03
N HIS A 231 -6.23 3.50 -7.68
CA HIS A 231 -6.24 3.20 -9.12
C HIS A 231 -6.57 4.45 -9.95
N LEU A 232 -7.31 5.40 -9.36
CA LEU A 232 -7.74 6.64 -10.01
C LEU A 232 -6.67 7.74 -9.91
N LEU A 233 -6.05 7.91 -8.74
CA LEU A 233 -5.14 9.01 -8.42
C LEU A 233 -3.75 8.48 -8.03
N PRO A 234 -2.67 9.26 -8.31
CA PRO A 234 -1.37 8.97 -7.72
C PRO A 234 -1.47 8.86 -6.20
N TYR A 235 -0.72 7.95 -5.60
CA TYR A 235 -0.84 7.65 -4.17
C TYR A 235 0.52 7.52 -3.51
N TRP A 236 0.58 7.91 -2.23
CA TRP A 236 1.75 7.72 -1.40
C TRP A 236 1.89 6.27 -0.96
N LYS A 237 3.11 5.75 -1.05
CA LYS A 237 3.48 4.45 -0.54
C LYS A 237 4.62 4.60 0.45
N THR A 238 4.40 4.12 1.66
CA THR A 238 5.46 3.94 2.66
C THR A 238 6.23 2.67 2.37
N ALA A 239 7.55 2.77 2.36
CA ALA A 239 8.43 1.62 2.23
C ALA A 239 9.54 1.66 3.28
N ASN A 240 9.93 0.47 3.72
CA ASN A 240 11.03 0.30 4.64
C ASN A 240 12.34 0.15 3.87
N ARG A 241 13.35 0.90 4.30
CA ARG A 241 14.72 0.83 3.82
C ARG A 241 15.63 0.54 5.00
N TYR A 242 16.72 -0.16 4.75
CA TYR A 242 17.75 -0.31 5.78
C TYR A 242 18.80 0.79 5.59
N LEU A 243 19.47 1.17 6.67
CA LEU A 243 20.61 2.07 6.65
C LEU A 243 21.76 1.41 7.39
N PHE A 244 22.84 1.10 6.67
CA PHE A 244 24.02 0.48 7.27
C PHE A 244 24.93 1.58 7.83
N SER A 245 24.99 1.75 9.15
CA SER A 245 25.83 2.78 9.80
C SER A 245 27.19 2.24 10.25
N GLY A 246 27.35 0.91 10.36
CA GLY A 246 28.55 0.26 10.88
C GLY A 246 29.67 0.01 9.86
N GLY A 247 30.89 -0.18 10.37
CA GLY A 247 32.02 -0.75 9.61
C GLY A 247 33.16 0.23 9.26
N SER A 248 32.91 1.53 9.16
CA SER A 248 33.98 2.52 9.01
C SER A 248 33.60 3.85 9.66
N VAL A 249 34.57 4.76 9.80
CA VAL A 249 34.32 6.14 10.23
C VAL A 249 33.37 6.81 9.23
N ASN A 250 33.69 6.75 7.94
CA ASN A 250 32.85 7.28 6.86
C ASN A 250 31.41 6.76 6.89
N MET A 251 31.18 5.47 7.15
CA MET A 251 29.82 4.91 7.23
C MET A 251 29.01 5.52 8.38
N ARG A 252 29.66 5.77 9.53
CA ARG A 252 29.04 6.39 10.70
C ARG A 252 28.77 7.87 10.46
N ASP A 253 29.75 8.60 9.93
CA ASP A 253 29.62 10.03 9.65
C ASP A 253 28.56 10.28 8.57
N ALA A 254 28.52 9.44 7.54
CA ALA A 254 27.48 9.49 6.51
C ALA A 254 26.08 9.23 7.07
N ALA A 255 25.94 8.32 8.04
CA ALA A 255 24.66 8.09 8.71
C ALA A 255 24.21 9.30 9.53
N ILE A 256 25.13 10.09 10.09
CA ILE A 256 24.79 11.37 10.74
C ILE A 256 24.27 12.36 9.70
N TYR A 257 24.98 12.54 8.58
CA TYR A 257 24.51 13.41 7.49
C TYR A 257 23.15 13.00 6.95
N ALA A 258 22.89 11.69 6.80
CA ALA A 258 21.59 11.18 6.38
C ALA A 258 20.47 11.53 7.39
N LYS A 259 20.75 11.46 8.69
CA LYS A 259 19.82 11.88 9.76
C LYS A 259 19.55 13.39 9.76
N GLU A 260 20.51 14.17 9.29
CA GLU A 260 20.38 15.62 9.09
C GLU A 260 19.82 15.97 7.69
N GLU A 261 19.26 14.99 6.96
CA GLU A 261 18.72 15.12 5.60
C GLU A 261 19.74 15.61 4.56
N ASN A 262 21.02 15.61 4.89
CA ASN A 262 22.12 15.96 3.99
C ASN A 262 22.56 14.74 3.16
N TRP A 263 21.66 14.28 2.30
CA TRP A 263 21.86 13.09 1.48
C TRP A 263 23.05 13.20 0.52
N GLY A 264 23.34 14.41 0.01
CA GLY A 264 24.49 14.66 -0.87
C GLY A 264 25.82 14.30 -0.20
N LYS A 265 26.09 14.85 0.99
CA LYS A 265 27.32 14.52 1.74
C LYS A 265 27.36 13.07 2.21
N ALA A 266 26.22 12.51 2.60
CA ALA A 266 26.14 11.10 2.98
C ALA A 266 26.57 10.18 1.81
N VAL A 267 26.06 10.46 0.60
CA VAL A 267 26.42 9.73 -0.63
C VAL A 267 27.91 9.84 -0.93
N GLU A 268 28.53 11.02 -0.84
CA GLU A 268 29.97 11.20 -1.08
C GLU A 268 30.83 10.27 -0.19
N LEU A 269 30.50 10.20 1.11
CA LEU A 269 31.21 9.36 2.08
C LEU A 269 30.98 7.86 1.85
N TRP A 270 29.78 7.46 1.45
CA TRP A 270 29.48 6.09 1.06
C TRP A 270 30.22 5.71 -0.23
N GLN A 271 30.28 6.58 -1.23
CA GLN A 271 31.07 6.35 -2.44
C GLN A 271 32.55 6.18 -2.13
N GLN A 272 33.12 7.03 -1.27
CA GLN A 272 34.50 6.87 -0.81
C GLN A 272 34.72 5.51 -0.11
N THR A 273 33.75 5.06 0.70
CA THR A 273 33.80 3.74 1.35
C THR A 273 33.73 2.62 0.32
N TYR A 274 32.89 2.76 -0.71
CA TYR A 274 32.76 1.80 -1.80
C TYR A 274 34.08 1.61 -2.56
N GLU A 275 34.81 2.69 -2.83
CA GLU A 275 36.09 2.61 -3.52
C GLU A 275 37.22 2.04 -2.66
N THR A 276 37.24 2.37 -1.36
CA THR A 276 38.37 2.03 -0.47
C THR A 276 38.22 0.71 0.27
N LYS A 277 36.99 0.20 0.48
CA LYS A 277 36.73 -1.02 1.25
C LYS A 277 36.43 -2.21 0.36
N LYS A 278 36.36 -3.41 0.96
CA LYS A 278 36.06 -4.69 0.29
C LYS A 278 34.96 -5.45 1.02
N GLY A 279 34.42 -6.48 0.37
CA GLY A 279 33.44 -7.39 0.97
C GLY A 279 32.16 -6.68 1.44
N LYS A 280 31.71 -6.98 2.67
CA LYS A 280 30.43 -6.47 3.21
C LYS A 280 30.38 -4.94 3.24
N GLN A 281 31.46 -4.28 3.60
CA GLN A 281 31.50 -2.82 3.70
C GLN A 281 31.30 -2.14 2.34
N LYS A 282 31.91 -2.69 1.28
CA LYS A 282 31.70 -2.21 -0.08
C LYS A 282 30.25 -2.40 -0.52
N MET A 283 29.64 -3.53 -0.20
CA MET A 283 28.22 -3.81 -0.48
C MET A 283 27.29 -2.84 0.28
N TYR A 284 27.51 -2.63 1.57
CA TYR A 284 26.72 -1.70 2.40
C TYR A 284 26.84 -0.26 1.91
N ALA A 285 28.05 0.16 1.54
CA ALA A 285 28.28 1.47 0.96
C ALA A 285 27.51 1.66 -0.37
N ALA A 286 27.52 0.65 -1.25
CA ALA A 286 26.74 0.71 -2.49
C ALA A 286 25.23 0.79 -2.22
N TYR A 287 24.75 -0.01 -1.27
CA TYR A 287 23.34 0.00 -0.88
C TYR A 287 22.93 1.37 -0.31
N ASN A 288 23.71 1.92 0.63
CA ASN A 288 23.37 3.22 1.21
C ASN A 288 23.47 4.35 0.18
N ALA A 289 24.45 4.31 -0.73
CA ALA A 289 24.53 5.26 -1.84
C ALA A 289 23.27 5.21 -2.70
N ALA A 290 22.75 4.01 -2.99
CA ALA A 290 21.47 3.85 -3.70
C ALA A 290 20.32 4.53 -2.93
N LEU A 291 20.22 4.28 -1.62
CA LEU A 291 19.23 4.96 -0.77
C LEU A 291 19.39 6.48 -0.80
N GLY A 292 20.62 6.99 -0.68
CA GLY A 292 20.87 8.44 -0.72
C GLY A 292 20.45 9.07 -2.04
N TYR A 293 20.63 8.38 -3.18
CA TYR A 293 20.10 8.84 -4.47
C TYR A 293 18.58 8.69 -4.57
N GLU A 294 17.98 7.66 -3.96
CA GLU A 294 16.53 7.51 -3.87
C GLU A 294 15.89 8.70 -3.13
N MET A 295 16.49 9.12 -2.02
CA MET A 295 16.04 10.27 -1.22
C MET A 295 16.26 11.63 -1.91
N GLN A 296 17.02 11.66 -3.00
CA GLN A 296 17.23 12.84 -3.86
C GLN A 296 16.37 12.74 -5.14
N ASP A 297 15.42 11.81 -5.22
CA ASP A 297 14.60 11.48 -6.40
C ASP A 297 15.40 11.14 -7.68
N SER A 298 16.68 10.82 -7.53
CA SER A 298 17.55 10.39 -8.63
C SER A 298 17.42 8.88 -8.85
N ILE A 299 16.22 8.43 -9.23
CA ILE A 299 15.84 7.00 -9.28
C ILE A 299 16.72 6.18 -10.23
N ASP A 300 17.12 6.72 -11.37
CA ASP A 300 18.05 6.05 -12.29
C ASP A 300 19.38 5.71 -11.62
N THR A 301 20.02 6.72 -11.01
CA THR A 301 21.28 6.56 -10.29
C THR A 301 21.12 5.65 -9.07
N ALA A 302 20.00 5.76 -8.35
CA ALA A 302 19.69 4.88 -7.22
C ALA A 302 19.67 3.41 -7.67
N LEU A 303 19.01 3.11 -8.79
CA LEU A 303 18.95 1.77 -9.36
C LEU A 303 20.33 1.25 -9.77
N GLU A 304 21.17 2.08 -10.40
CA GLU A 304 22.55 1.70 -10.74
C GLU A 304 23.35 1.28 -9.50
N TRP A 305 23.26 2.04 -8.41
CA TRP A 305 23.94 1.72 -7.16
C TRP A 305 23.35 0.48 -6.47
N ALA A 306 22.04 0.30 -6.51
CA ALA A 306 21.38 -0.87 -5.95
C ALA A 306 21.80 -2.15 -6.69
N LEU A 307 21.94 -2.10 -8.02
CA LEU A 307 22.44 -3.21 -8.84
C LEU A 307 23.91 -3.54 -8.54
N LYS A 308 24.76 -2.53 -8.27
CA LYS A 308 26.13 -2.77 -7.76
C LYS A 308 26.10 -3.52 -6.43
N ALA A 309 25.25 -3.11 -5.49
CA ALA A 309 25.08 -3.79 -4.20
C ALA A 309 24.57 -5.24 -4.37
N GLN A 310 23.60 -5.46 -5.26
CA GLN A 310 23.03 -6.77 -5.56
C GLN A 310 24.09 -7.72 -6.12
N THR A 311 24.94 -7.24 -7.03
CA THR A 311 26.04 -8.02 -7.62
C THR A 311 27.02 -8.47 -6.55
N LEU A 312 27.45 -7.56 -5.68
CA LEU A 312 28.34 -7.87 -4.55
C LEU A 312 27.71 -8.87 -3.56
N ALA A 313 26.40 -8.77 -3.31
CA ALA A 313 25.68 -9.72 -2.48
C ALA A 313 25.63 -11.13 -3.10
N ARG A 314 25.44 -11.21 -4.42
CA ARG A 314 25.40 -12.47 -5.17
C ARG A 314 26.76 -13.17 -5.21
N GLU A 315 27.84 -12.43 -5.39
CA GLU A 315 29.20 -12.99 -5.35
C GLU A 315 29.47 -13.60 -3.97
N LYS A 316 29.05 -12.90 -2.91
CA LYS A 316 29.21 -13.37 -1.54
C LYS A 316 28.39 -14.62 -1.24
N SER A 317 27.15 -14.73 -1.72
CA SER A 317 26.30 -15.89 -1.47
C SER A 317 26.85 -17.18 -2.11
N LYS A 318 27.55 -17.07 -3.25
CA LYS A 318 28.21 -18.21 -3.92
C LYS A 318 29.44 -18.75 -3.17
N THR A 319 30.05 -17.95 -2.30
CA THR A 319 31.28 -18.32 -1.56
C THR A 319 31.01 -19.02 -0.22
N VAL A 320 29.74 -19.22 0.17
CA VAL A 320 29.36 -19.94 1.39
C VAL A 320 29.19 -21.43 1.08
N PRO A 321 29.96 -22.36 1.69
CA PRO A 321 29.82 -23.80 1.43
C PRO A 321 28.44 -24.34 1.85
N GLN A 322 27.83 -25.17 1.03
CA GLN A 322 26.52 -25.82 1.27
C GLN A 322 26.53 -26.87 2.42
N ASN A 323 27.68 -27.16 3.03
CA ASN A 323 27.86 -28.26 3.99
C ASN A 323 27.81 -27.85 5.47
N THR A 324 27.13 -26.74 5.80
CA THR A 324 26.77 -26.47 7.20
C THR A 324 25.26 -26.57 7.32
N SER A 325 24.79 -27.62 7.99
CA SER A 325 23.40 -27.85 8.40
C SER A 325 22.94 -26.85 9.49
N GLU A 326 23.55 -25.67 9.53
CA GLU A 326 23.15 -24.52 10.30
C GLU A 326 22.81 -23.45 9.27
N ILE A 327 21.55 -23.04 9.23
CA ILE A 327 21.06 -21.93 8.42
C ILE A 327 21.88 -20.70 8.82
N HIS A 328 22.93 -20.37 8.06
CA HIS A 328 23.67 -19.13 8.25
C HIS A 328 22.78 -17.95 7.81
N ASP A 329 22.11 -17.40 8.82
CA ASP A 329 21.11 -16.32 8.88
C ASP A 329 21.44 -14.99 8.15
N GLY A 330 22.57 -14.89 7.42
CA GLY A 330 23.08 -13.61 6.92
C GLY A 330 23.25 -13.47 5.40
N ALA A 331 23.72 -14.49 4.67
CA ALA A 331 24.17 -14.30 3.28
C ALA A 331 23.06 -14.52 2.24
N ILE A 332 22.20 -15.53 2.46
CA ILE A 332 20.95 -15.73 1.71
C ILE A 332 20.01 -14.53 1.97
N SER A 333 20.12 -13.91 3.15
CA SER A 333 19.35 -12.74 3.58
C SER A 333 19.69 -11.46 2.77
N TYR A 334 20.97 -11.08 2.61
CA TYR A 334 21.29 -9.82 1.90
C TYR A 334 20.94 -9.84 0.41
N TYR A 335 21.20 -10.95 -0.30
CA TYR A 335 20.89 -10.99 -1.74
C TYR A 335 19.38 -10.85 -1.98
N ILE A 336 18.56 -11.56 -1.20
CA ILE A 336 17.10 -11.49 -1.31
C ILE A 336 16.64 -10.07 -1.01
N PHE A 337 17.05 -9.52 0.13
CA PHE A 337 16.64 -8.18 0.56
C PHE A 337 17.04 -7.09 -0.45
N ILE A 338 18.29 -7.08 -0.94
CA ILE A 338 18.73 -6.10 -1.93
C ILE A 338 18.00 -6.30 -3.26
N SER A 339 17.68 -7.55 -3.63
CA SER A 339 16.89 -7.81 -4.84
C SER A 339 15.48 -7.25 -4.75
N MET A 340 14.82 -7.36 -3.59
CA MET A 340 13.52 -6.72 -3.36
C MET A 340 13.62 -5.20 -3.52
N TYR A 341 14.67 -4.58 -2.96
CA TYR A 341 14.90 -3.15 -3.12
C TYR A 341 15.13 -2.74 -4.58
N VAL A 342 15.95 -3.51 -5.32
CA VAL A 342 16.16 -3.30 -6.77
C VAL A 342 14.84 -3.38 -7.54
N ASP A 343 13.99 -4.36 -7.24
CA ASP A 343 12.71 -4.53 -7.95
C ASP A 343 11.73 -3.39 -7.62
N GLU A 344 11.73 -2.88 -6.38
CA GLU A 344 10.99 -1.66 -6.02
C GLU A 344 11.47 -0.43 -6.82
N LEU A 345 12.78 -0.22 -6.94
CA LEU A 345 13.34 0.89 -7.71
C LEU A 345 13.02 0.77 -9.21
N LYS A 346 13.02 -0.45 -9.77
CA LYS A 346 12.59 -0.68 -11.16
C LYS A 346 11.13 -0.31 -11.35
N ASN A 347 10.25 -0.77 -10.47
CA ASN A 347 8.82 -0.44 -10.53
C ASN A 347 8.59 1.07 -10.43
N ARG A 348 9.32 1.77 -9.55
CA ARG A 348 9.28 3.25 -9.47
C ARG A 348 9.74 3.89 -10.77
N LYS A 349 10.87 3.44 -11.33
CA LYS A 349 11.40 3.96 -12.59
C LYS A 349 10.43 3.78 -13.76
N GLU A 350 9.81 2.60 -13.88
CA GLU A 350 8.82 2.31 -14.92
C GLU A 350 7.58 3.21 -14.81
N GLY A 351 7.17 3.55 -13.58
CA GLY A 351 6.04 4.43 -13.32
C GLY A 351 6.34 5.93 -13.44
N MET A 352 7.61 6.34 -13.40
CA MET A 352 8.00 7.75 -13.23
C MET A 352 7.47 8.67 -14.33
N ALA A 353 7.52 8.23 -15.60
CA ALA A 353 7.03 9.03 -16.71
C ALA A 353 5.52 9.29 -16.63
N ARG A 354 4.75 8.28 -16.19
CA ARG A 354 3.30 8.41 -15.99
C ARG A 354 3.01 9.30 -14.78
N LEU A 355 3.75 9.12 -13.69
CA LEU A 355 3.60 9.94 -12.49
C LEU A 355 3.85 11.41 -12.82
N ASN A 356 4.95 11.73 -13.50
CA ASN A 356 5.23 13.10 -13.92
C ASN A 356 4.08 13.67 -14.77
N MET A 357 3.57 12.91 -15.76
CA MET A 357 2.41 13.35 -16.55
C MET A 357 1.16 13.62 -15.69
N GLN A 358 0.89 12.79 -14.69
CA GLN A 358 -0.24 12.95 -13.77
C GLN A 358 -0.05 14.16 -12.84
N MET A 359 1.20 14.46 -12.44
CA MET A 359 1.53 15.55 -11.54
C MET A 359 1.71 16.90 -12.26
N ASN A 360 2.04 16.93 -13.56
CA ASN A 360 2.18 18.17 -14.33
C ASN A 360 0.92 19.05 -14.35
N ARG A 361 -0.24 18.48 -13.98
CA ARG A 361 -1.49 19.24 -13.86
C ARG A 361 -1.44 20.37 -12.81
N PHE A 362 -0.48 20.33 -11.90
CA PHE A 362 -0.28 21.35 -10.84
C PHE A 362 0.73 22.42 -11.22
N ASP A 363 1.42 22.30 -12.37
CA ASP A 363 2.48 23.25 -12.76
C ASP A 363 1.92 24.64 -13.10
N ASP A 364 0.66 24.73 -13.54
CA ASP A 364 -0.01 25.99 -13.89
C ASP A 364 -0.66 26.70 -12.67
N ASP A 365 -0.61 26.12 -11.48
CA ASP A 365 -1.28 26.63 -10.27
C ASP A 365 -0.32 27.43 -9.33
N PHE A 366 0.93 27.70 -9.75
CA PHE A 366 1.95 28.47 -8.98
C PHE A 366 2.54 29.67 -9.72
#